data_AF-A0A0A9BRY4-F1
#
_entry.id   AF-A0A0A9BRY4-F1
#
_cell.length_a   1.000
_cell.length_b   1.000
_cell.length_c   1.000
_cell.angle_alpha   90.00
_cell.angle_beta   90.00
_cell.angle_gamma   90.00
#
_symmetry.space_group_name_H-M   'P 1'
#
loop_
_entity.id
_entity.type
_entity.pdbx_description
1 polymer ?
#
loop_
_entity_poly.entity_id
_entity_poly.type
_entity_poly.pdbx_seq_one_letter_code
_entity_poly.pdbx_strand_id
1 'polypeptide(L)' 'MKLKYAPYLELPGGMALQGATLVVIKPSIEGSNGGHTSRKETDAFLSGAFDGPFKVAVKALMKRRTYLLEMNGF' A
#
# COMPACT_ATOMS: atom_id res chain seq x y z
N MET A 1 -4.64 -9.31 -2.58
CA MET A 1 -4.61 -7.83 -2.74
C MET A 1 -4.64 -7.18 -1.35
N LYS A 2 -3.96 -6.06 -1.12
CA LYS A 2 -4.02 -5.33 0.16
C LYS A 2 -4.33 -3.85 -0.08
N LEU A 3 -5.26 -3.29 0.70
CA LEU A 3 -5.60 -1.88 0.61
C LEU A 3 -5.30 -1.16 1.93
N LYS A 4 -4.78 0.07 1.86
CA LYS A 4 -4.60 0.99 2.98
C LYS A 4 -5.17 2.34 2.58
N TYR A 5 -5.84 3.00 3.52
CA TYR A 5 -6.55 4.25 3.26
C TYR A 5 -6.31 5.28 4.37
N ALA A 6 -6.27 6.55 3.99
CA ALA A 6 -6.38 7.69 4.87
C ALA A 6 -7.28 8.77 4.22
N PRO A 7 -8.31 9.29 4.92
CA PRO A 7 -9.18 10.34 4.38
C PRO A 7 -8.42 11.65 4.16
N TYR A 8 -7.39 11.90 4.96
CA TYR A 8 -6.48 13.03 4.83
C TYR A 8 -5.09 12.59 5.27
N LEU A 9 -4.07 13.01 4.53
CA LEU A 9 -2.68 12.66 4.80
C LEU A 9 -1.75 13.85 4.60
N GLU A 10 -1.23 14.40 5.69
CA GLU A 10 -0.22 15.46 5.65
C GLU A 10 1.13 14.92 5.18
N LEU A 11 1.81 15.73 4.38
CA LEU A 11 3.14 15.47 3.85
C LEU A 11 4.08 16.63 4.24
N PRO A 12 5.40 16.38 4.26
CA PRO A 12 6.38 17.44 4.49
C PRO A 12 6.25 18.59 3.48
N GLY A 13 6.62 19.80 3.90
CA GLY A 13 6.55 20.99 3.06
C GLY A 13 5.16 21.63 2.96
N GLY A 14 4.25 21.34 3.91
CA GLY A 14 2.91 21.92 3.95
C GLY A 14 1.94 21.33 2.92
N MET A 15 2.32 20.26 2.24
CA MET A 15 1.47 19.54 1.31
C MET A 15 0.54 18.56 2.04
N ALA A 16 -0.59 18.22 1.44
CA ALA A 16 -1.45 17.16 1.93
C ALA A 16 -2.19 16.46 0.78
N LEU A 17 -2.54 15.20 1.01
CA LEU A 17 -3.41 14.42 0.13
C LEU A 17 -4.81 14.32 0.76
N GLN A 18 -5.82 14.74 -0.01
CA GLN A 18 -7.22 14.50 0.30
C GLN A 18 -7.60 13.13 -0.30
N GLY A 19 -7.95 12.16 0.56
CA GLY A 19 -8.30 10.80 0.15
C GLY A 19 -7.13 10.03 -0.47
N ALA A 20 -6.27 9.45 0.36
CA ALA A 20 -5.12 8.67 -0.08
C ALA A 20 -5.37 7.17 0.07
N THR A 21 -5.24 6.42 -1.04
CA THR A 21 -5.38 4.96 -1.08
C THR A 21 -4.11 4.33 -1.63
N LEU A 22 -3.56 3.34 -0.92
CA LEU A 22 -2.49 2.47 -1.39
C LEU A 22 -3.03 1.08 -1.61
N VAL A 23 -2.98 0.60 -2.85
CA VAL A 23 -3.32 -0.77 -3.22
C VAL A 23 -2.04 -1.52 -3.58
N VAL A 24 -1.81 -2.66 -2.97
CA VAL A 24 -0.68 -3.55 -3.27
C VAL A 24 -1.19 -4.84 -3.86
N ILE A 25 -0.80 -5.08 -5.12
CA ILE A 25 -1.10 -6.29 -5.88
C ILE A 25 0.23 -6.98 -6.14
N LYS A 26 0.46 -8.10 -5.46
CA LYS A 26 1.59 -8.99 -5.75
C LYS A 26 1.04 -10.20 -6.50
N PRO A 27 1.48 -10.48 -7.73
CA PRO A 27 1.13 -11.71 -8.43
C PRO A 27 1.50 -12.92 -7.59
N SER A 28 0.66 -13.96 -7.56
CA SER A 28 1.09 -15.24 -7.00
C SER A 28 2.06 -15.89 -7.97
N ILE A 29 3.24 -16.26 -7.49
CA ILE A 29 4.15 -17.13 -8.25
C ILE A 29 3.62 -18.56 -8.06
N GLU A 30 3.41 -19.30 -9.16
CA GLU A 30 2.95 -20.70 -9.10
C GLU A 30 3.82 -21.51 -8.12
N GLY A 31 3.17 -22.29 -7.25
CA GLY A 31 3.83 -23.08 -6.21
C GLY A 31 4.05 -22.36 -4.87
N SER A 32 3.83 -21.05 -4.78
CA SER A 32 3.75 -20.37 -3.49
C SER A 32 2.37 -20.62 -2.89
N ASN A 33 2.27 -21.63 -1.99
CA ASN A 33 1.07 -21.89 -1.19
C ASN A 33 0.52 -20.56 -0.68
N GLY A 34 -0.71 -20.20 -1.11
CA GLY A 34 -1.46 -18.93 -0.97
C GLY A 34 -1.18 -18.11 0.29
N GLY A 35 0.06 -17.70 0.43
CA GLY A 35 0.65 -17.35 1.70
C GLY A 35 0.33 -15.92 1.98
N HIS A 36 -0.13 -15.66 3.20
CA HIS A 36 -0.32 -14.32 3.71
C HIS A 36 0.99 -13.54 3.51
N THR A 37 1.07 -12.69 2.47
CA THR A 37 2.27 -11.88 2.22
C THR A 37 2.62 -11.15 3.51
N SER A 38 3.82 -11.37 4.03
CA SER A 38 4.19 -10.77 5.30
C SER A 38 4.28 -9.25 5.16
N ARG A 39 4.22 -8.53 6.29
CA ARG A 39 4.48 -7.08 6.28
C ARG A 39 5.86 -6.78 5.71
N LYS A 40 6.87 -7.57 6.08
CA LYS A 40 8.25 -7.43 5.61
C LYS A 40 8.38 -7.61 4.10
N GLU A 41 7.69 -8.58 3.51
CA GLU A 41 7.65 -8.74 2.05
C GLU A 41 6.94 -7.58 1.36
N THR A 42 5.88 -7.06 1.96
CA THR A 42 5.16 -5.90 1.43
C THR A 42 6.07 -4.66 1.45
N ASP A 43 6.78 -4.45 2.56
CA ASP A 43 7.75 -3.35 2.70
C ASP A 43 8.88 -3.48 1.67
N ALA A 44 9.41 -4.70 1.45
CA ALA A 44 10.42 -4.96 0.43
C ALA A 44 9.89 -4.69 -0.99
N PHE A 45 8.66 -5.12 -1.29
CA PHE A 45 8.03 -4.91 -2.60
C PHE A 45 7.78 -3.42 -2.90
N LEU A 46 7.49 -2.61 -1.86
CA LEU A 46 7.29 -1.17 -2.00
C LEU A 46 8.60 -0.36 -1.95
N SER A 47 9.69 -0.98 -1.50
CA SER A 47 10.98 -0.30 -1.35
C SER A 47 11.49 0.13 -2.72
N GLY A 48 11.59 1.44 -2.93
CA GLY A 48 12.08 2.02 -4.19
C GLY A 48 11.04 2.09 -5.31
N ALA A 49 9.80 1.67 -5.07
CA ALA A 49 8.72 1.80 -6.06
C ALA A 49 8.18 3.25 -6.17
N PHE A 50 8.48 4.10 -5.17
CA PHE A 50 8.01 5.48 -5.09
C PHE A 50 9.13 6.41 -4.67
N ASP A 51 9.11 7.61 -5.25
CA ASP A 51 10.03 8.70 -4.95
C ASP A 51 9.29 9.99 -4.55
N GLY A 52 10.07 10.99 -4.12
CA GLY A 52 9.57 12.31 -3.73
C GLY A 52 8.45 12.25 -2.69
N PRO A 53 7.37 13.04 -2.83
CA PRO A 53 6.29 13.11 -1.85
C PRO A 53 5.54 11.79 -1.69
N PHE A 54 5.45 10.97 -2.75
CA PHE A 54 4.74 9.70 -2.70
C PHE A 54 5.48 8.64 -1.88
N LYS A 55 6.81 8.68 -1.84
CA LYS A 55 7.61 7.85 -0.93
C LYS A 55 7.23 8.09 0.53
N VAL A 56 6.99 9.34 0.89
CA VAL A 56 6.55 9.71 2.25
C VAL A 56 5.11 9.28 2.49
N ALA A 57 4.22 9.51 1.52
CA ALA A 57 2.82 9.09 1.58
C ALA A 57 2.69 7.58 1.81
N VAL A 58 3.42 6.77 1.04
CA VAL A 58 3.42 5.30 1.17
C VAL A 58 3.92 4.86 2.54
N LYS A 59 5.00 5.43 3.06
CA LYS A 59 5.49 5.14 4.42
C LYS A 59 4.44 5.46 5.49
N ALA A 60 3.70 6.56 5.33
CA ALA A 60 2.65 6.94 6.26
C ALA A 60 1.42 6.02 6.15
N LEU A 61 0.98 5.66 4.94
CA LEU A 61 -0.10 4.70 4.69
C LEU A 61 0.26 3.31 5.21
N MET A 62 1.51 2.87 5.13
CA MET A 62 1.95 1.56 5.63
C MET A 62 1.73 1.38 7.14
N LYS A 63 1.66 2.47 7.92
CA LYS A 63 1.34 2.44 9.35
C LYS A 63 -0.17 2.27 9.63
N ARG A 64 -1.04 2.40 8.63
CA ARG A 64 -2.50 2.28 8.77
C ARG A 64 -2.97 0.83 8.71
N ARG A 65 -4.21 0.60 9.14
CA ARG A 65 -4.90 -0.69 9.03
C ARG A 65 -4.96 -1.12 7.57
N THR A 66 -4.74 -2.42 7.34
CA THR A 66 -4.96 -3.04 6.03
C THR A 66 -6.41 -3.46 5.92
N TYR A 67 -7.04 -3.09 4.82
CA TYR A 67 -8.38 -3.52 4.42
C TYR A 67 -8.25 -4.61 3.35
N LEU A 68 -9.18 -5.57 3.41
CA LEU A 68 -9.40 -6.50 2.30
C LEU A 68 -10.15 -5.75 1.21
N LEU A 69 -9.65 -5.82 -0.02
CA LEU A 69 -10.36 -5.30 -1.18
C LEU A 69 -10.91 -6.51 -1.94
N GLU A 70 -12.24 -6.61 -1.94
CA GLU A 70 -12.98 -7.55 -2.78
C GLU A 70 -13.24 -6.87 -4.14
N MET A 71 -12.90 -7.56 -5.22
CA MET A 71 -13.19 -7.10 -6.57
C MET A 71 -14.32 -7.96 -7.12
N ASN A 72 -15.47 -7.35 -7.37
CA ASN A 72 -16.55 -8.01 -8.08
C ASN A 72 -16.18 -8.08 -9.57
N GLY A 73 -16.20 -9.27 -10.16
CA GLY A 73 -16.13 -9.43 -11.61
C GLY A 73 -17.42 -8.92 -12.26
N PHE A 74 -17.28 -8.27 -13.43
CA PHE A 74 -18.39 -7.93 -14.29
C PHE A 74 -18.60 -9.02 -15.34
#